data_AF-A0A536T4I8-F1
#
_entry.id   AF-A0A536T4I8-F1
#
_cell.length_a   1.000
_cell.length_b   1.000
_cell.length_c   1.000
_cell.angle_alpha   90.00
_cell.angle_beta   90.00
_cell.angle_gamma   90.00
#
_symmetry.space_group_name_H-M   'P 1'
#
loop_
_entity.id
_entity.type
_entity.pdbx_description
1 polymer ?
#
loop_
_entity_poly.entity_id
_entity_poly.type
_entity_poly.pdbx_seq_one_letter_code
_entity_poly.pdbx_strand_id
1 'polypeptide(L)'
;MSGLCGWINVPAEDGEALATADSMRRALRDRDAEAPRPMIAVGCALAVEPGIRPVSLHQSDALLAAIEGRVRWRSSDLGALARESGDAAALAEAYRRHGTNCLQEISGPFAVAVVDTRHAGGLLAI
;
A
#
# COMPACT_ATOMS: atom_id res chain seq x y z
N MET A 1 14.04 -9.59 -2.31
CA MET A 1 12.90 -9.50 -3.23
C MET A 1 12.32 -8.09 -3.10
N SER A 2 11.33 -7.73 -3.90
CA SER A 2 10.43 -6.60 -3.60
C SER A 2 9.13 -7.14 -3.03
N GLY A 3 8.36 -6.30 -2.34
CA GLY A 3 7.09 -6.75 -1.81
C GLY A 3 6.35 -5.73 -0.97
N LEU A 4 5.22 -6.20 -0.46
CA LEU A 4 4.37 -5.53 0.50
C LEU A 4 4.40 -6.34 1.79
N CYS A 5 4.42 -5.69 2.94
CA CYS A 5 4.23 -6.36 4.22
C CYS A 5 3.47 -5.46 5.20
N GLY A 6 2.73 -6.08 6.11
CA GLY A 6 1.93 -5.34 7.08
C GLY A 6 1.03 -6.26 7.89
N TRP A 7 0.24 -5.64 8.76
CA TRP A 7 -0.79 -6.31 9.56
C TRP A 7 -1.97 -5.38 9.77
N ILE A 8 -3.09 -5.97 10.16
CA ILE A 8 -4.32 -5.28 10.55
C ILE A 8 -4.86 -5.88 11.83
N ASN A 9 -5.62 -5.09 12.59
CA ASN A 9 -6.30 -5.52 13.82
C ASN A 9 -5.35 -6.07 14.91
N VAL A 10 -4.11 -5.57 14.98
CA VAL A 10 -3.15 -5.86 16.06
C VAL A 10 -2.71 -4.53 16.70
N PRO A 11 -3.22 -4.20 17.90
CA PRO A 11 -2.80 -3.00 18.61
C PRO A 11 -1.33 -3.12 19.03
N ALA A 12 -0.57 -2.04 18.83
CA ALA A 12 0.81 -1.91 19.25
C ALA A 12 1.09 -0.42 19.50
N GLU A 13 2.07 -0.11 20.35
CA GLU A 13 2.57 1.25 20.50
C GLU A 13 3.31 1.69 19.22
N ASP A 14 3.22 2.97 18.85
CA ASP A 14 3.76 3.48 17.58
C ASP A 14 5.25 3.13 17.36
N GLY A 15 6.06 3.14 18.42
CA GLY A 15 7.47 2.79 18.35
C GLY A 15 7.72 1.31 18.08
N GLU A 16 6.99 0.42 18.75
CA GLU A 16 7.04 -1.03 18.54
C GLU A 16 6.49 -1.42 17.17
N ALA A 17 5.38 -0.80 16.76
CA ALA A 17 4.79 -0.95 15.45
C ALA A 17 5.78 -0.54 14.36
N LEU A 18 6.42 0.62 14.49
CA LEU A 18 7.42 1.05 13.51
C LEU A 18 8.59 0.07 13.42
N ALA A 19 9.15 -0.36 14.57
CA ALA A 19 10.26 -1.30 14.60
C ALA A 19 9.90 -2.65 13.97
N THR A 20 8.70 -3.16 14.24
CA THR A 20 8.20 -4.42 13.68
C THR A 20 7.99 -4.30 12.17
N ALA A 21 7.35 -3.23 11.70
CA ALA A 21 7.11 -2.99 10.28
C ALA A 21 8.43 -2.85 9.50
N ASP A 22 9.42 -2.15 10.07
CA ASP A 22 10.76 -2.07 9.48
C ASP A 22 11.47 -3.43 9.46
N SER A 23 11.31 -4.24 10.50
CA SER A 23 11.86 -5.61 10.54
C SER A 23 11.25 -6.49 9.44
N MET A 24 9.92 -6.47 9.31
CA MET A 24 9.20 -7.20 8.24
C MET A 24 9.66 -6.76 6.86
N ARG A 25 9.76 -5.44 6.64
CA ARG A 25 10.22 -4.86 5.38
C ARG A 25 11.66 -5.29 5.06
N ARG A 26 12.57 -5.21 6.04
CA ARG A 26 13.97 -5.64 5.86
C ARG A 26 14.10 -7.13 5.55
N ALA A 27 13.20 -7.97 6.07
CA ALA A 27 13.18 -9.39 5.75
C ALA A 27 12.81 -9.69 4.28
N LEU A 28 12.12 -8.77 3.60
CA LEU A 28 11.82 -8.90 2.16
C LEU A 28 13.02 -8.56 1.28
N ARG A 29 14.03 -7.87 1.81
CA ARG A 29 15.04 -7.16 1.04
C ARG A 29 16.12 -8.10 0.47
N ASP A 30 16.40 -7.97 -0.84
CA ASP A 30 17.61 -8.60 -1.44
C ASP A 30 18.80 -7.63 -1.55
N ARG A 31 18.57 -6.30 -1.55
CA ARG A 31 19.60 -5.27 -1.76
C ARG A 31 19.28 -4.01 -0.96
N ASP A 32 20.30 -3.28 -0.53
CA ASP A 32 20.14 -1.92 0.02
C ASP A 32 19.50 -0.99 -1.03
N ALA A 33 18.21 -0.69 -0.87
CA ALA A 33 17.52 0.35 -1.60
C ALA A 33 16.81 1.28 -0.59
N GLU A 34 16.73 2.56 -0.93
CA GLU A 34 15.96 3.52 -0.14
C GLU A 34 14.47 3.20 -0.30
N ALA A 35 13.82 2.86 0.81
CA ALA A 35 12.42 2.49 0.86
C ALA A 35 11.61 3.60 1.57
N PRO A 36 10.34 3.82 1.17
CA PRO A 36 9.43 4.65 1.94
C PRO A 36 9.34 4.17 3.39
N ARG A 37 9.21 5.12 4.32
CA ARG A 37 8.96 4.80 5.73
C ARG A 37 7.65 4.00 5.84
N PRO A 38 7.60 2.93 6.67
CA PRO A 38 6.36 2.25 6.98
C PRO A 38 5.27 3.22 7.46
N MET A 39 4.03 2.99 7.05
CA MET A 39 2.87 3.70 7.56
C MET A 39 2.30 2.94 8.75
N ILE A 40 2.08 3.67 9.84
CA ILE A 40 1.51 3.14 11.07
C ILE A 40 0.17 3.84 11.32
N ALA A 41 -0.83 3.05 11.63
CA ALA A 41 -2.13 3.52 12.08
C ALA A 41 -2.62 2.65 13.24
N VAL A 42 -3.70 3.08 13.90
CA VAL A 42 -4.23 2.36 15.07
C VAL A 42 -4.53 0.90 14.69
N GLY A 43 -3.80 -0.02 15.32
CA GLY A 43 -3.95 -1.46 15.10
C GLY A 43 -3.42 -1.99 13.77
N CYS A 44 -2.75 -1.17 12.95
CA CYS A 44 -2.37 -1.54 11.59
C CYS A 44 -0.99 -0.98 11.21
N ALA A 45 -0.28 -1.70 10.36
CA ALA A 45 0.89 -1.17 9.68
C ALA A 45 0.98 -1.67 8.24
N LEU A 46 1.54 -0.85 7.38
CA LEU A 46 1.76 -1.19 5.97
C LEU A 46 3.10 -0.63 5.51
N ALA A 47 3.91 -1.47 4.88
CA ALA A 47 5.22 -1.12 4.35
C ALA A 47 5.42 -1.76 2.97
N VAL A 48 6.31 -1.16 2.19
CA VAL A 48 6.76 -1.67 0.91
C VAL A 48 8.28 -1.81 0.93
N GLU A 49 8.79 -2.83 0.26
CA GLU A 49 10.21 -2.96 -0.06
C GLU A 49 10.41 -2.82 -1.56
N PRO A 50 11.13 -1.78 -2.03
CA PRO A 50 11.41 -1.57 -3.44
C PRO A 50 12.34 -2.65 -4.00
N GLY A 51 12.26 -2.87 -5.31
CA GLY A 51 13.16 -3.76 -6.04
C GLY A 51 13.13 -3.44 -7.53
N ILE A 52 13.00 -4.48 -8.37
CA ILE A 52 12.91 -4.28 -9.84
C ILE A 52 11.58 -3.61 -10.23
N ARG A 53 10.51 -3.89 -9.48
CA ARG A 53 9.20 -3.29 -9.68
C ARG A 53 9.08 -2.01 -8.83
N PRO A 54 8.43 -0.96 -9.36
CA PRO A 54 8.19 0.25 -8.59
C PRO A 54 7.23 -0.07 -7.44
N VAL A 55 7.39 0.66 -6.35
CA VAL A 55 6.49 0.59 -5.20
C VAL A 55 5.91 1.96 -4.92
N SER A 56 4.71 2.00 -4.38
CA SER A 56 4.03 3.21 -3.95
C SER A 56 3.34 2.94 -2.62
N LEU A 57 3.37 3.93 -1.73
CA LEU A 57 2.79 3.87 -0.39
C LEU A 57 2.09 5.20 -0.13
N HIS A 58 0.84 5.17 0.34
CA HIS A 58 0.05 6.37 0.56
C HIS A 58 -0.94 6.20 1.71
N GLN A 59 -1.12 7.26 2.50
CA GLN A 59 -2.12 7.34 3.55
C GLN A 59 -3.04 8.53 3.29
N SER A 60 -4.34 8.28 3.33
CA SER A 60 -5.39 9.30 3.24
C SER A 60 -6.50 8.95 4.23
N ASP A 61 -6.70 9.81 5.22
CA ASP A 61 -7.66 9.61 6.30
C ASP A 61 -7.49 8.24 6.98
N ALA A 62 -8.52 7.38 6.88
CA ALA A 62 -8.57 6.04 7.44
C ALA A 62 -8.00 4.95 6.51
N LEU A 63 -7.52 5.32 5.32
CA LEU A 63 -7.01 4.40 4.31
C LEU A 63 -5.48 4.41 4.26
N LEU A 64 -4.89 3.22 4.32
CA LEU A 64 -3.49 2.97 3.99
C LEU A 64 -3.47 2.16 2.70
N ALA A 65 -2.76 2.62 1.68
CA ALA A 65 -2.66 1.96 0.39
C ALA A 65 -1.21 1.69 0.03
N ALA A 66 -0.96 0.51 -0.55
CA ALA A 66 0.34 0.13 -1.07
C ALA A 66 0.19 -0.59 -2.41
N ILE A 67 1.16 -0.34 -3.31
CA ILE A 67 1.28 -1.00 -4.60
C ILE A 67 2.73 -1.42 -4.80
N GLU A 68 2.94 -2.64 -5.27
CA GLU A 68 4.15 -3.08 -5.95
C GLU A 68 3.79 -3.47 -7.38
N GLY A 69 4.46 -2.91 -8.38
CA GLY A 69 4.25 -3.26 -9.78
C GLY A 69 3.83 -2.10 -10.66
N ARG A 70 3.56 -2.41 -11.92
CA ARG A 70 3.26 -1.41 -12.95
C ARG A 70 1.78 -1.46 -13.27
N VAL A 71 0.99 -0.78 -12.44
CA VAL A 71 -0.45 -0.68 -12.66
C VAL A 71 -0.76 0.23 -13.86
N ARG A 72 -1.82 -0.11 -14.57
CA ARG A 72 -2.43 0.73 -15.59
C ARG A 72 -3.86 1.02 -15.18
N TRP A 73 -4.14 2.30 -15.00
CA TRP A 73 -5.46 2.81 -14.64
C TRP A 73 -6.36 2.88 -15.87
N ARG A 74 -7.58 2.33 -15.75
CA ARG A 74 -8.59 2.39 -16.80
C ARG A 74 -9.27 3.75 -16.85
N SER A 75 -9.66 4.28 -15.69
CA SER A 75 -10.13 5.65 -15.55
C SER A 75 -9.03 6.67 -15.85
N SER A 76 -9.37 7.66 -16.68
CA SER A 76 -8.49 8.81 -16.98
C SER A 76 -8.12 9.59 -15.72
N ASP A 77 -9.08 9.75 -14.81
CA ASP A 77 -8.96 10.60 -13.62
C ASP A 77 -8.09 9.92 -12.57
N LEU A 78 -8.26 8.61 -12.36
CA LEU A 78 -7.36 7.83 -11.49
C LEU A 78 -5.95 7.79 -12.08
N GLY A 79 -5.83 7.68 -13.41
CA GLY A 79 -4.54 7.77 -14.09
C GLY A 79 -3.87 9.15 -13.93
N ALA A 80 -4.64 10.24 -13.89
CA ALA A 80 -4.12 11.58 -13.60
C ALA A 80 -3.64 11.69 -12.15
N LEU A 81 -4.47 11.25 -11.20
CA LEU A 81 -4.09 11.23 -9.79
C LEU A 81 -2.83 10.38 -9.54
N ALA A 82 -2.70 9.24 -10.22
CA ALA A 82 -1.51 8.40 -10.12
C ALA A 82 -0.24 9.11 -10.61
N ARG A 83 -0.33 9.90 -11.67
CA ARG A 83 0.81 10.69 -12.19
C ARG A 83 1.19 11.83 -11.26
N GLU A 84 0.22 12.44 -10.59
CA GLU A 84 0.43 13.59 -9.70
C GLU A 84 0.87 13.18 -8.29
N SER A 85 0.28 12.11 -7.75
CA SER A 85 0.39 11.74 -6.33
C SER A 85 0.85 10.29 -6.11
N GLY A 86 1.13 9.54 -7.17
CA GLY A 86 1.55 8.14 -7.11
C GLY A 86 0.40 7.14 -7.15
N ASP A 87 0.71 5.92 -7.57
CA ASP A 87 -0.28 4.85 -7.77
C ASP A 87 -1.04 4.49 -6.49
N ALA A 88 -0.39 4.51 -5.32
CA ALA A 88 -1.08 4.22 -4.06
C ALA A 88 -2.13 5.29 -3.69
N ALA A 89 -1.93 6.55 -4.10
CA ALA A 89 -2.95 7.59 -3.92
C ALA A 89 -4.17 7.33 -4.81
N ALA A 90 -3.94 6.95 -6.07
CA ALA A 90 -5.01 6.55 -6.99
C ALA A 90 -5.75 5.29 -6.51
N LEU A 91 -5.05 4.33 -5.88
CA LEU A 91 -5.68 3.16 -5.28
C LEU A 91 -6.56 3.51 -4.09
N ALA A 92 -6.08 4.37 -3.18
CA ALA A 92 -6.89 4.84 -2.06
C ALA A 92 -8.16 5.55 -2.56
N GLU A 93 -8.04 6.40 -3.58
CA GLU A 93 -9.17 7.06 -4.24
C GLU A 93 -10.15 6.05 -4.88
N ALA A 94 -9.63 5.09 -5.65
CA ALA A 94 -10.44 4.07 -6.30
C ALA A 94 -11.21 3.22 -5.28
N TYR A 95 -10.55 2.83 -4.18
CA TYR A 95 -11.19 2.11 -3.08
C TYR A 95 -12.26 2.97 -2.40
N ARG A 96 -12.00 4.27 -2.18
CA ARG A 96 -13.00 5.17 -1.60
C ARG A 96 -14.26 5.29 -2.48
N ARG A 97 -14.10 5.32 -3.80
CA ARG A 97 -15.21 5.43 -4.78
C ARG A 97 -15.98 4.13 -4.99
N HIS A 98 -15.28 2.99 -5.00
CA HIS A 98 -15.81 1.73 -5.51
C HIS A 98 -15.72 0.55 -4.52
N GLY A 99 -15.13 0.76 -3.34
CA GLY A 99 -14.80 -0.31 -2.40
C GLY A 99 -13.90 -1.35 -3.06
N THR A 100 -14.17 -2.64 -2.83
CA THR A 100 -13.42 -3.75 -3.40
C THR A 100 -13.53 -3.85 -4.94
N ASN A 101 -14.54 -3.23 -5.55
CA ASN A 101 -14.64 -3.15 -7.01
C ASN A 101 -13.59 -2.23 -7.64
N CYS A 102 -12.79 -1.52 -6.84
CA CYS A 102 -11.65 -0.73 -7.33
C CYS A 102 -10.65 -1.57 -8.15
N LEU A 103 -10.60 -2.88 -7.93
CA LEU A 103 -9.75 -3.79 -8.71
C LEU A 103 -10.14 -3.84 -10.20
N GLN A 104 -11.37 -3.46 -10.55
CA GLN A 104 -11.81 -3.38 -11.94
C GLN A 104 -11.15 -2.20 -12.68
N GLU A 105 -10.68 -1.17 -11.95
CA GLU A 105 -10.03 0.03 -12.51
C GLU A 105 -8.53 -0.16 -12.78
N ILE A 106 -7.94 -1.26 -12.32
CA ILE A 106 -6.51 -1.55 -12.47
C ILE A 106 -6.28 -2.73 -13.42
N SER A 107 -5.12 -2.71 -14.06
CA SER A 107 -4.62 -3.82 -14.89
C SER A 107 -3.10 -3.82 -14.92
N GLY A 108 -2.51 -4.90 -15.42
CA GLY A 108 -1.06 -5.10 -15.46
C GLY A 108 -0.54 -5.94 -14.29
N PRO A 109 0.78 -6.14 -14.19
CA PRO A 109 1.38 -6.89 -13.11
C PRO A 109 1.44 -6.05 -11.83
N PHE A 110 0.75 -6.50 -10.78
CA PHE A 110 0.71 -5.82 -9.50
C PHE A 110 0.58 -6.78 -8.32
N ALA A 111 1.02 -6.33 -7.15
CA ALA A 111 0.49 -6.69 -5.85
C ALA A 111 -0.03 -5.39 -5.21
N VAL A 112 -1.21 -5.42 -4.60
CA VAL A 112 -1.80 -4.25 -3.94
C VAL A 112 -2.38 -4.58 -2.58
N ALA A 113 -2.32 -3.62 -1.67
CA ALA A 113 -2.97 -3.69 -0.37
C ALA A 113 -3.69 -2.38 -0.05
N VAL A 114 -4.90 -2.45 0.48
CA VAL A 114 -5.60 -1.33 1.14
C VAL A 114 -6.02 -1.77 2.52
N VAL A 115 -5.73 -0.98 3.54
CA VAL A 115 -6.25 -1.15 4.89
C VAL A 115 -7.21 -0.02 5.18
N ASP A 116 -8.45 -0.37 5.54
CA ASP A 116 -9.47 0.56 5.97
C ASP A 116 -9.65 0.44 7.50
N THR A 117 -9.03 1.38 8.20
CA THR A 117 -9.06 1.46 9.67
C THR A 117 -10.44 1.85 10.21
N ARG A 118 -11.31 2.45 9.39
CA ARG A 118 -12.67 2.82 9.80
C ARG A 118 -13.58 1.61 9.84
N HIS A 119 -13.40 0.67 8.91
CA HIS A 119 -14.21 -0.55 8.81
C HIS A 119 -13.49 -1.82 9.31
N ALA A 120 -12.30 -1.66 9.91
CA ALA A 120 -11.46 -2.77 10.41
C ALA A 120 -11.23 -3.87 9.36
N GLY A 121 -11.07 -3.46 8.10
CA GLY A 121 -11.00 -4.36 6.95
C GLY A 121 -9.79 -4.08 6.07
N GLY A 122 -9.51 -5.00 5.14
CA GLY A 122 -8.47 -4.83 4.16
C GLY A 122 -8.79 -5.50 2.84
N LEU A 123 -8.18 -4.99 1.78
CA LEU A 123 -8.16 -5.57 0.45
C LEU A 123 -6.73 -5.97 0.12
N LEU A 124 -6.52 -7.20 -0.34
CA LEU A 124 -5.24 -7.69 -0.86
C LEU A 124 -5.49 -8.37 -2.20
N ALA A 125 -4.69 -8.06 -3.21
CA ALA A 125 -4.73 -8.72 -4.51
C ALA A 125 -3.32 -8.85 -5.13
N ILE A 126 -3.03 -10.00 -5.73
CA ILE A 126 -1.74 -10.41 -6.30
C ILE A 126 -1.91 -11.17 -7.62
#